data_AF-A0A8T5ECU4-F1
#
_entry.id   AF-A0A8T5ECU4-F1
#
_cell.length_a   1.000
_cell.length_b   1.000
_cell.length_c   1.000
_cell.angle_alpha   90.00
_cell.angle_beta   90.00
_cell.angle_gamma   90.00
#
_symmetry.space_group_name_H-M   'P 1'
#
loop_
_entity.id
_entity.type
_entity.pdbx_description
1 polymer ?
#
loop_
_entity_poly.entity_id
_entity_poly.type
_entity_poly.pdbx_seq_one_letter_code
_entity_poly.pdbx_strand_id
1 'polypeptide(L)'
;IPLKLKHYYQVATDISNAQRNHTFLENLALELIQIYGHVDSSKIPPTSAVTFEEFSLTYWTDVDVKEKFKSLLTTHVPMLRHLSSNNFYRYEYPVTDLSGLYQKTYDNMIIPLENAEGTEVSFDYFGWEPYVDINEGETKIKPAQTSVTSPLGVIPFSFTFQRYYTQYDVSFPVMVTVADQTAFAGEGYSLSFALEGTIINNAVPDENFAIKEEFTALKDSMLCDEQHLDTELIKTVVIDSYNQEPLELVQIGFSVPSQDNCIIGVTDDSGELETNYPPAYGGVVEFVKDEYLTNFYPIDTYEYTENPGIIGYAVAGYPQEVIELHKIVEVPVSAKKYEFSKCITHENGNDKYCLYNFGDALFEPNLIGPLATVYANGSKSWKHEFYLSDSPQQLGENETVTYTLIRRADLNPNVISEEYSTSFRVEGNQTTTIQLVPGIYEVTAAVITENAFNIPKNDRCEDSNCATISGMNITSFVTGVVNLDVETFYMEITPEDLYSAQEIEFYVFNYDLHKLGLRGEVANNVPALVLEDMMLISEMDQIGKNPLVRGLLEPVYK
;
A
#
# COMPACT_ATOMS: atom_id res chain seq x y z
N ILE A 1 57.92 44.49 14.21
CA ILE A 1 57.83 43.35 13.25
C ILE A 1 56.79 43.75 12.21
N PRO A 2 57.07 43.71 10.90
CA PRO A 2 56.12 44.19 9.91
C PRO A 2 54.95 43.20 9.77
N LEU A 3 53.73 43.67 10.04
CA LEU A 3 52.49 42.93 9.80
C LEU A 3 52.26 42.78 8.29
N LYS A 4 51.94 41.57 7.82
CA LYS A 4 51.65 41.31 6.40
C LYS A 4 50.22 41.72 6.03
N LEU A 5 49.80 42.95 6.34
CA LEU A 5 48.42 43.43 6.09
C LEU A 5 47.94 43.21 4.65
N LYS A 6 48.83 43.42 3.68
CA LYS A 6 48.54 43.18 2.27
C LYS A 6 48.14 41.73 1.99
N HIS A 7 48.78 40.77 2.67
CA HIS A 7 48.50 39.34 2.55
C HIS A 7 47.09 39.01 3.06
N TYR A 8 46.76 39.40 4.28
CA TYR A 8 45.44 39.11 4.87
C TYR A 8 44.30 39.73 4.06
N TYR A 9 44.51 40.96 3.56
CA TYR A 9 43.53 41.62 2.71
C TYR A 9 43.38 40.91 1.35
N GLN A 10 44.47 40.38 0.79
CA GLN A 10 44.42 39.60 -0.46
C GLN A 10 43.63 38.31 -0.25
N VAL A 11 43.89 37.55 0.82
CA VAL A 11 43.14 36.33 1.16
C VAL A 11 41.65 36.64 1.34
N ALA A 12 41.32 37.68 2.11
CA ALA A 12 39.93 38.12 2.28
C ALA A 12 39.27 38.49 0.94
N THR A 13 39.99 39.21 0.08
CA THR A 13 39.53 39.59 -1.25
C THR A 13 39.30 38.38 -2.15
N ASP A 14 40.20 37.40 -2.12
CA ASP A 14 40.10 36.17 -2.91
C ASP A 14 38.89 35.33 -2.47
N ILE A 15 38.64 35.22 -1.16
CA ILE A 15 37.45 34.56 -0.61
C ILE A 15 36.17 35.29 -1.03
N SER A 16 36.11 36.62 -0.90
CA SER A 16 34.95 37.41 -1.32
C SER A 16 34.68 37.29 -2.83
N ASN A 17 35.75 37.30 -3.64
CA ASN A 17 35.63 37.09 -5.09
C ASN A 17 35.16 35.68 -5.42
N ALA A 18 35.64 34.66 -4.70
CA ALA A 18 35.16 33.30 -4.87
C ALA A 18 33.69 33.17 -4.50
N GLN A 19 33.24 33.81 -3.42
CA GLN A 19 31.83 33.82 -3.05
C GLN A 19 30.99 34.50 -4.14
N ARG A 20 31.45 35.63 -4.67
CA ARG A 20 30.76 36.31 -5.78
C ARG A 20 30.70 35.47 -7.05
N ASN A 21 31.77 34.74 -7.39
CA ASN A 21 31.89 34.03 -8.66
C ASN A 21 31.34 32.59 -8.62
N HIS A 22 31.28 31.99 -7.44
CA HIS A 22 30.96 30.57 -7.25
C HIS A 22 29.87 30.30 -6.22
N THR A 23 29.40 31.34 -5.52
CA THR A 23 28.20 31.31 -4.66
C THR A 23 28.20 30.10 -3.72
N PHE A 24 29.35 29.87 -3.06
CA PHE A 24 29.59 28.63 -2.32
C PHE A 24 28.74 28.57 -1.05
N LEU A 25 28.34 29.71 -0.46
CA LEU A 25 27.42 29.73 0.67
C LEU A 25 26.00 29.31 0.25
N GLU A 26 25.52 29.80 -0.88
CA GLU A 26 24.21 29.46 -1.43
C GLU A 26 24.17 27.99 -1.86
N ASN A 27 25.23 27.53 -2.53
CA ASN A 27 25.36 26.13 -2.93
C ASN A 27 25.38 25.21 -1.70
N LEU A 28 26.10 25.58 -0.63
CA LEU A 28 26.05 24.85 0.64
C LEU A 28 24.61 24.79 1.18
N ALA A 29 23.92 25.94 1.26
CA ALA A 29 22.56 25.98 1.79
C ALA A 29 21.56 25.16 0.93
N LEU A 30 21.64 25.23 -0.40
CA LEU A 30 20.84 24.41 -1.31
C LEU A 30 21.14 22.92 -1.15
N GLU A 31 22.41 22.53 -0.99
CA GLU A 31 22.79 21.15 -0.71
C GLU A 31 22.23 20.67 0.64
N LEU A 32 22.25 21.52 1.68
CA LEU A 32 21.64 21.18 2.96
C LEU A 32 20.12 20.99 2.83
N ILE A 33 19.43 21.84 2.07
CA ILE A 33 18.01 21.67 1.77
C ILE A 33 17.76 20.36 1.03
N GLN A 34 18.61 19.99 0.07
CA GLN A 34 18.45 18.73 -0.68
C GLN A 34 18.77 17.47 0.16
N ILE A 35 19.79 17.53 1.02
CA ILE A 35 20.23 16.39 1.83
C ILE A 35 19.30 16.17 3.03
N TYR A 36 18.80 17.24 3.64
CA TYR A 36 17.98 17.17 4.84
C TYR A 36 16.49 17.45 4.57
N GLY A 37 16.13 17.68 3.30
CA GLY A 37 14.75 17.86 2.85
C GLY A 37 14.07 16.54 2.54
N HIS A 38 13.15 16.12 3.39
CA HIS A 38 12.40 14.87 3.24
C HIS A 38 10.96 15.06 3.68
N VAL A 39 10.05 14.20 3.21
CA VAL A 39 8.67 14.12 3.71
C VAL A 39 8.66 13.44 5.08
N ASP A 40 9.19 14.17 6.07
CA ASP A 40 9.30 13.77 7.47
C ASP A 40 9.20 15.04 8.34
N SER A 41 8.28 15.05 9.30
CA SER A 41 8.03 16.20 10.19
C SER A 41 9.21 16.52 11.10
N SER A 42 10.17 15.61 11.28
CA SER A 42 11.43 15.85 11.99
C SER A 42 12.50 16.54 11.14
N LYS A 43 12.27 16.64 9.82
CA LYS A 43 13.18 17.21 8.81
C LYS A 43 12.66 18.57 8.32
N ILE A 44 13.39 19.21 7.41
CA ILE A 44 12.88 20.38 6.68
C ILE A 44 12.09 19.91 5.45
N PRO A 45 11.13 20.70 4.93
CA PRO A 45 10.36 20.31 3.76
C PRO A 45 11.25 20.10 2.53
N PRO A 46 11.00 19.08 1.70
CA PRO A 46 11.73 18.92 0.45
C PRO A 46 11.33 20.01 -0.55
N THR A 47 12.26 20.46 -1.41
CA THR A 47 11.91 21.39 -2.50
C THR A 47 10.87 20.80 -3.46
N SER A 48 10.93 19.48 -3.66
CA SER A 48 9.87 18.74 -4.30
C SER A 48 9.88 17.27 -3.85
N ALA A 49 8.71 16.71 -3.59
CA ALA A 49 8.51 15.28 -3.39
C ALA A 49 7.11 14.88 -3.88
N VAL A 50 6.95 13.59 -4.18
CA VAL A 50 5.64 12.99 -4.47
C VAL A 50 5.47 11.79 -3.56
N THR A 51 4.36 11.72 -2.85
CA THR A 51 3.94 10.53 -2.09
C THR A 51 2.64 9.99 -2.69
N PHE A 52 2.40 8.69 -2.51
CA PHE A 52 1.18 8.01 -2.97
C PHE A 52 0.24 7.70 -1.79
N GLU A 53 0.42 8.42 -0.70
CA GLU A 53 -0.45 8.35 0.46
C GLU A 53 -1.72 9.13 0.14
N GLU A 54 -2.87 8.59 0.51
CA GLU A 54 -4.15 9.29 0.34
C GLU A 54 -4.17 10.59 1.13
N PHE A 55 -3.63 10.53 2.36
CA PHE A 55 -3.32 11.69 3.16
C PHE A 55 -1.89 11.62 3.74
N SER A 56 -1.13 12.70 3.63
CA SER A 56 0.12 12.82 4.39
C SER A 56 -0.14 13.49 5.73
N LEU A 57 0.38 12.87 6.78
CA LEU A 57 0.48 13.44 8.12
C LEU A 57 1.57 14.51 8.22
N THR A 58 2.40 14.65 7.18
CA THR A 58 3.59 15.50 7.24
C THR A 58 3.28 16.92 6.76
N TYR A 59 3.29 17.85 7.71
CA TYR A 59 3.31 19.28 7.48
C TYR A 59 4.42 19.94 8.30
N TRP A 60 4.77 21.17 7.94
CA TRP A 60 5.72 21.99 8.70
C TRP A 60 5.14 23.35 8.99
N THR A 61 5.65 24.00 10.03
CA THR A 61 5.41 25.42 10.29
C THR A 61 6.64 26.24 9.91
N ASP A 62 6.43 27.48 9.50
CA ASP A 62 7.50 28.43 9.17
C ASP A 62 8.54 28.56 10.31
N VAL A 63 8.08 28.63 11.56
CA VAL A 63 8.94 28.72 12.75
C VAL A 63 9.83 27.48 12.91
N ASP A 64 9.27 26.29 12.72
CA ASP A 64 10.02 25.03 12.84
C ASP A 64 11.04 24.88 11.72
N VAL A 65 10.67 25.20 10.47
CA VAL A 65 11.60 25.21 9.33
C VAL A 65 12.76 26.16 9.58
N LYS A 66 12.48 27.36 10.10
CA LYS A 66 13.50 28.36 10.41
C LYS A 66 14.50 27.88 11.46
N GLU A 67 14.03 27.29 12.56
CA GLU A 67 14.92 26.77 13.62
C GLU A 67 15.76 25.58 13.14
N LYS A 68 15.16 24.65 12.37
CA LYS A 68 15.88 23.53 11.77
C LYS A 68 16.95 24.02 10.80
N PHE A 69 16.62 24.98 9.94
CA PHE A 69 17.57 25.55 8.98
C PHE A 69 18.73 26.26 9.67
N LYS A 70 18.46 27.05 10.72
CA LYS A 70 19.47 27.68 11.57
C LYS A 70 20.41 26.65 12.23
N SER A 71 19.86 25.53 12.70
CA SER A 71 20.66 24.41 13.26
C SER A 71 21.57 23.78 12.21
N LEU A 72 21.07 23.59 10.98
CA LEU A 72 21.86 23.10 9.86
C LEU A 72 23.02 24.05 9.54
N LEU A 73 22.78 25.36 9.44
CA LEU A 73 23.82 26.36 9.21
C LEU A 73 24.89 26.35 10.32
N THR A 74 24.46 26.30 11.59
CA THR A 74 25.36 26.25 12.75
C THR A 74 26.31 25.07 12.71
N THR A 75 25.84 23.92 12.22
CA THR A 75 26.61 22.68 12.15
C THR A 75 27.53 22.62 10.92
N HIS A 76 27.06 23.10 9.77
CA HIS A 76 27.71 22.84 8.48
C HIS A 76 28.54 24.02 7.95
N VAL A 77 28.20 25.28 8.27
CA VAL A 77 29.05 26.42 7.87
C VAL A 77 30.48 26.27 8.41
N PRO A 78 30.71 25.84 9.67
CA PRO A 78 32.06 25.60 10.19
C PRO A 78 32.81 24.44 9.54
N MET A 79 32.17 23.68 8.65
CA MET A 79 32.83 22.64 7.86
C MET A 79 33.46 23.18 6.57
N LEU A 80 33.17 24.42 6.17
CA LEU A 80 33.85 25.07 5.05
C LEU A 80 35.36 25.20 5.33
N ARG A 81 36.17 24.93 4.32
CA ARG A 81 37.63 24.92 4.43
C ARG A 81 38.28 25.66 3.26
N HIS A 82 39.37 26.35 3.55
CA HIS A 82 40.21 26.98 2.53
C HIS A 82 41.39 26.06 2.21
N LEU A 83 41.59 25.67 0.95
CA LEU A 83 42.55 24.61 0.58
C LEU A 83 44.01 24.89 1.00
N SER A 84 44.46 26.14 0.92
CA SER A 84 45.84 26.53 1.23
C SER A 84 46.07 27.09 2.65
N SER A 85 45.07 27.02 3.54
CA SER A 85 45.23 27.54 4.91
C SER A 85 45.97 26.54 5.82
N ASN A 86 46.60 27.04 6.88
CA ASN A 86 47.34 26.23 7.85
C ASN A 86 46.45 25.24 8.62
N ASN A 87 45.16 25.57 8.78
CA ASN A 87 44.16 24.72 9.42
C ASN A 87 43.40 23.82 8.43
N PHE A 88 43.84 23.74 7.17
CA PHE A 88 43.28 22.80 6.22
C PHE A 88 43.63 21.37 6.59
N TYR A 89 42.61 20.53 6.69
CA TYR A 89 42.74 19.09 6.74
C TYR A 89 41.59 18.51 5.93
N ARG A 90 41.91 17.52 5.10
CA ARG A 90 40.91 16.75 4.35
C ARG A 90 40.66 15.45 5.10
N TYR A 91 39.44 15.27 5.59
CA TYR A 91 39.02 13.98 6.12
C TYR A 91 38.77 13.00 4.98
N GLU A 92 39.27 11.77 5.14
CA GLU A 92 38.97 10.66 4.23
C GLU A 92 38.00 9.71 4.94
N TYR A 93 36.81 9.56 4.38
CA TYR A 93 35.81 8.66 4.94
C TYR A 93 36.26 7.19 4.78
N PRO A 94 36.03 6.32 5.79
CA PRO A 94 36.31 4.89 5.64
C PRO A 94 35.46 4.31 4.51
N VAL A 95 36.03 3.35 3.77
CA VAL A 95 35.39 2.74 2.60
C VAL A 95 34.15 1.97 3.01
N THR A 96 33.00 2.44 2.55
CA THR A 96 31.66 1.84 2.69
C THR A 96 30.88 2.05 1.38
N ASP A 97 29.71 1.42 1.24
CA ASP A 97 28.86 1.56 0.04
C ASP A 97 28.47 3.02 -0.28
N LEU A 98 28.44 3.90 0.73
CA LEU A 98 28.11 5.33 0.60
C LEU A 98 29.31 6.27 0.71
N SER A 99 30.53 5.73 0.92
CA SER A 99 31.74 6.54 1.16
C SER A 99 32.04 7.54 0.04
N GLY A 100 31.77 7.19 -1.22
CA GLY A 100 31.95 8.10 -2.35
C GLY A 100 31.01 9.30 -2.32
N LEU A 101 29.76 9.12 -1.86
CA LEU A 101 28.80 10.20 -1.70
C LEU A 101 29.23 11.13 -0.55
N TYR A 102 29.56 10.56 0.61
CA TYR A 102 30.03 11.32 1.77
C TYR A 102 31.29 12.12 1.46
N GLN A 103 32.25 11.51 0.76
CA GLN A 103 33.47 12.21 0.36
C GLN A 103 33.16 13.36 -0.59
N LYS A 104 32.24 13.18 -1.55
CA LYS A 104 31.84 14.23 -2.49
C LYS A 104 31.17 15.41 -1.77
N THR A 105 30.23 15.14 -0.86
CA THR A 105 29.59 16.19 -0.04
C THR A 105 30.62 16.94 0.80
N TYR A 106 31.58 16.24 1.41
CA TYR A 106 32.66 16.87 2.16
C TYR A 106 33.59 17.70 1.27
N ASP A 107 33.99 17.17 0.13
CA ASP A 107 34.90 17.85 -0.81
C ASP A 107 34.24 19.12 -1.41
N ASN A 108 32.90 19.17 -1.52
CA ASN A 108 32.16 20.38 -1.93
C ASN A 108 32.29 21.53 -0.90
N MET A 109 32.65 21.23 0.36
CA MET A 109 32.91 22.24 1.38
C MET A 109 34.34 22.81 1.32
N ILE A 110 35.18 22.32 0.40
CA ILE A 110 36.54 22.81 0.20
C ILE A 110 36.54 23.91 -0.86
N ILE A 111 36.93 25.11 -0.46
CA ILE A 111 37.10 26.27 -1.34
C ILE A 111 38.50 26.17 -1.96
N PRO A 112 38.62 25.94 -3.29
CA PRO A 112 39.88 25.62 -3.95
C PRO A 112 40.70 26.89 -4.27
N LEU A 113 40.99 27.69 -3.23
CA LEU A 113 41.79 28.91 -3.34
C LEU A 113 43.23 28.69 -2.85
N GLU A 114 44.17 29.31 -3.56
CA GLU A 114 45.59 29.35 -3.23
C GLU A 114 45.95 30.66 -2.49
N ASN A 115 47.18 30.79 -1.99
CA ASN A 115 47.73 31.99 -1.32
C ASN A 115 47.27 32.26 0.12
N ALA A 116 46.74 31.28 0.86
CA ALA A 116 46.49 31.42 2.31
C ALA A 116 47.63 30.86 3.19
N GLU A 117 48.84 30.63 2.64
CA GLU A 117 49.91 30.03 3.42
C GLU A 117 50.32 30.93 4.60
N GLY A 118 50.53 30.32 5.77
CA GLY A 118 50.84 31.05 6.99
C GLY A 118 49.63 31.67 7.68
N THR A 119 48.41 31.42 7.20
CA THR A 119 47.17 31.86 7.84
C THR A 119 46.19 30.71 8.07
N GLU A 120 45.38 30.80 9.11
CA GLU A 120 44.23 29.95 9.37
C GLU A 120 42.97 30.67 8.87
N VAL A 121 42.10 29.96 8.17
CA VAL A 121 40.84 30.52 7.66
C VAL A 121 39.69 29.71 8.26
N SER A 122 38.77 30.39 8.96
CA SER A 122 37.55 29.78 9.50
C SER A 122 36.31 30.48 8.97
N PHE A 123 35.23 29.71 8.89
CA PHE A 123 33.88 30.16 8.57
C PHE A 123 33.02 29.83 9.78
N ASP A 124 32.36 30.81 10.35
CA ASP A 124 31.64 30.65 11.60
C ASP A 124 30.21 31.19 11.46
N TYR A 125 29.24 30.38 11.89
CA TYR A 125 27.85 30.78 12.01
C TYR A 125 27.44 30.73 13.49
N PHE A 126 27.21 31.89 14.08
CA PHE A 126 26.98 32.01 15.53
C PHE A 126 25.53 31.80 15.95
N GLY A 127 24.75 31.05 15.16
CA GLY A 127 23.32 30.88 15.40
C GLY A 127 22.56 32.20 15.28
N TRP A 128 22.96 33.05 14.31
CA TRP A 128 22.20 34.26 13.98
C TRP A 128 20.80 33.89 13.47
N GLU A 129 19.88 34.85 13.50
CA GLU A 129 18.54 34.63 12.94
C GLU A 129 18.61 34.75 11.41
N PRO A 130 18.40 33.67 10.64
CA PRO A 130 18.31 33.79 9.19
C PRO A 130 16.98 34.44 8.81
N TYR A 131 16.97 35.13 7.66
CA TYR A 131 15.71 35.38 6.95
C TYR A 131 15.30 34.07 6.31
N VAL A 132 14.07 33.62 6.56
CA VAL A 132 13.48 32.43 5.93
C VAL A 132 12.04 32.79 5.61
N ASP A 133 11.69 32.69 4.34
CA ASP A 133 10.35 32.83 3.81
C ASP A 133 10.08 31.62 2.91
N ILE A 134 8.97 30.94 3.19
CA ILE A 134 8.61 29.68 2.54
C ILE A 134 7.29 29.87 1.83
N ASN A 135 7.24 29.51 0.54
CA ASN A 135 6.02 29.61 -0.28
C ASN A 135 5.33 31.00 -0.14
N GLU A 136 6.10 32.07 -0.16
CA GLU A 136 5.59 33.46 -0.09
C GLU A 136 4.81 33.79 1.20
N GLY A 137 5.28 33.25 2.33
CA GLY A 137 4.78 33.56 3.66
C GLY A 137 3.72 32.60 4.18
N GLU A 138 3.61 31.39 3.62
CA GLU A 138 2.75 30.34 4.17
C GLU A 138 3.19 29.98 5.60
N THR A 139 2.25 30.03 6.54
CA THR A 139 2.50 29.65 7.94
C THR A 139 2.52 28.13 8.14
N LYS A 140 1.85 27.39 7.25
CA LYS A 140 1.73 25.94 7.29
C LYS A 140 2.00 25.36 5.90
N ILE A 141 3.08 24.59 5.79
CA ILE A 141 3.55 24.01 4.53
C ILE A 141 2.95 22.63 4.40
N LYS A 142 2.04 22.47 3.44
CA LYS A 142 1.28 21.23 3.16
C LYS A 142 1.46 20.81 1.69
N PRO A 143 1.29 19.52 1.35
CA PRO A 143 1.32 19.10 -0.05
C PRO A 143 0.07 19.57 -0.78
N ALA A 144 0.19 19.74 -2.10
CA ALA A 144 -0.97 19.77 -2.99
C ALA A 144 -1.45 18.33 -3.23
N GLN A 145 -2.74 18.07 -3.07
CA GLN A 145 -3.32 16.75 -3.27
C GLN A 145 -3.92 16.66 -4.68
N THR A 146 -3.72 15.53 -5.35
CA THR A 146 -4.39 15.26 -6.62
C THR A 146 -4.88 13.83 -6.64
N SER A 147 -6.19 13.67 -6.76
CA SER A 147 -6.83 12.37 -6.92
C SER A 147 -7.19 12.15 -8.38
N VAL A 148 -6.75 11.03 -8.93
CA VAL A 148 -7.12 10.59 -10.27
C VAL A 148 -8.09 9.44 -10.12
N THR A 149 -9.34 9.67 -10.50
CA THR A 149 -10.37 8.63 -10.58
C THR A 149 -10.50 8.14 -12.01
N SER A 150 -10.84 6.86 -12.16
CA SER A 150 -11.05 6.26 -13.47
C SER A 150 -12.14 6.99 -14.26
N PRO A 151 -11.86 7.44 -15.50
CA PRO A 151 -12.87 8.06 -16.35
C PRO A 151 -13.89 7.04 -16.90
N LEU A 152 -13.65 5.74 -16.68
CA LEU A 152 -14.49 4.64 -17.16
C LEU A 152 -15.06 3.89 -15.95
N GLY A 153 -16.37 3.99 -15.72
CA GLY A 153 -17.06 3.34 -14.59
C GLY A 153 -17.05 1.80 -14.57
N VAL A 154 -16.23 1.17 -15.42
CA VAL A 154 -16.08 -0.29 -15.51
C VAL A 154 -14.82 -0.77 -14.76
N ILE A 155 -13.85 0.12 -14.51
CA ILE A 155 -12.64 -0.21 -13.74
C ILE A 155 -12.53 0.86 -12.65
N PRO A 156 -12.97 0.60 -11.42
CA PRO A 156 -12.78 1.53 -10.31
C PRO A 156 -11.29 1.52 -9.97
N PHE A 157 -10.61 2.62 -10.31
CA PHE A 157 -9.36 2.97 -9.65
C PHE A 157 -9.46 4.43 -9.23
N SER A 158 -9.12 4.70 -7.98
CA SER A 158 -8.70 6.00 -7.51
C SER A 158 -7.27 5.83 -7.04
N PHE A 159 -6.37 6.69 -7.50
CA PHE A 159 -5.11 6.87 -6.82
C PHE A 159 -4.95 8.35 -6.51
N THR A 160 -4.72 8.59 -5.23
CA THR A 160 -4.37 9.90 -4.71
C THR A 160 -2.86 9.96 -4.64
N PHE A 161 -2.28 11.05 -5.17
CA PHE A 161 -0.89 11.36 -4.92
C PHE A 161 -0.79 12.77 -4.37
N GLN A 162 0.19 12.96 -3.51
CA GLN A 162 0.45 14.23 -2.88
C GLN A 162 1.77 14.77 -3.41
N ARG A 163 1.76 16.04 -3.78
CA ARG A 163 2.92 16.72 -4.32
C ARG A 163 3.35 17.80 -3.35
N TYR A 164 4.51 17.57 -2.74
CA TYR A 164 5.24 18.62 -2.06
C TYR A 164 5.96 19.46 -3.09
N TYR A 165 5.78 20.77 -2.98
CA TYR A 165 6.55 21.76 -3.70
C TYR A 165 6.78 22.91 -2.74
N THR A 166 8.03 23.11 -2.35
CA THR A 166 8.40 24.11 -1.35
C THR A 166 9.45 25.04 -1.92
N GLN A 167 9.15 26.33 -1.92
CA GLN A 167 10.03 27.41 -2.33
C GLN A 167 10.70 28.01 -1.12
N TYR A 168 12.03 28.07 -1.15
CA TYR A 168 12.85 28.67 -0.11
C TYR A 168 13.40 30.01 -0.57
N ASP A 169 13.08 31.05 0.21
CA ASP A 169 13.70 32.37 0.17
C ASP A 169 14.46 32.58 1.47
N VAL A 170 15.79 32.52 1.40
CA VAL A 170 16.64 32.47 2.59
C VAL A 170 17.83 33.41 2.46
N SER A 171 18.10 34.21 3.50
CA SER A 171 19.34 34.97 3.63
C SER A 171 19.97 34.74 5.00
N PHE A 172 21.29 34.53 5.03
CA PHE A 172 22.04 34.33 6.25
C PHE A 172 23.48 34.89 6.19
N PRO A 173 23.96 35.52 7.28
CA PRO A 173 25.34 35.98 7.37
C PRO A 173 26.29 34.87 7.82
N VAL A 174 27.55 34.93 7.39
CA VAL A 174 28.65 34.04 7.78
C VAL A 174 29.86 34.90 8.15
N MET A 175 30.44 34.66 9.33
CA MET A 175 31.69 35.31 9.70
C MET A 175 32.87 34.54 9.10
N VAL A 176 33.73 35.23 8.37
CA VAL A 176 35.00 34.68 7.90
C VAL A 176 36.12 35.29 8.73
N THR A 177 37.00 34.46 9.28
CA THR A 177 38.17 34.92 10.04
C THR A 177 39.44 34.40 9.39
N VAL A 178 40.36 35.32 9.07
CA VAL A 178 41.73 35.03 8.63
C VAL A 178 42.67 35.34 9.79
N ALA A 179 43.25 34.31 10.40
CA ALA A 179 44.10 34.41 11.58
C ALA A 179 45.57 34.03 11.27
N ASP A 180 46.52 34.74 11.87
CA ASP A 180 47.94 34.41 11.85
C ASP A 180 48.45 34.40 13.29
N GLN A 181 48.61 33.22 13.86
CA GLN A 181 49.08 33.03 15.24
C GLN A 181 50.55 33.45 15.43
N THR A 182 51.34 33.56 14.35
CA THR A 182 52.76 33.92 14.40
C THR A 182 53.00 35.43 14.33
N ALA A 183 51.97 36.21 13.98
CA ALA A 183 52.03 37.66 13.92
C ALA A 183 52.40 38.26 15.30
N PHE A 184 52.99 39.46 15.27
CA PHE A 184 53.36 40.21 16.49
C PHE A 184 54.17 39.40 17.52
N ALA A 185 55.18 38.64 17.06
CA ALA A 185 55.99 37.78 17.92
C ALA A 185 55.19 36.74 18.72
N GLY A 186 54.07 36.27 18.16
CA GLY A 186 53.20 35.27 18.79
C GLY A 186 52.01 35.83 19.55
N GLU A 187 51.78 37.15 19.55
CA GLU A 187 50.53 37.73 20.05
C GLU A 187 49.33 37.42 19.14
N GLY A 188 49.61 37.12 17.86
CA GLY A 188 48.60 36.78 16.87
C GLY A 188 47.93 37.99 16.22
N TYR A 189 47.27 37.76 15.09
CA TYR A 189 46.44 38.75 14.41
C TYR A 189 45.27 38.06 13.72
N SER A 190 44.08 38.67 13.78
CA SER A 190 42.89 38.18 13.09
C SER A 190 42.21 39.31 12.31
N LEU A 191 41.89 39.04 11.05
CA LEU A 191 41.02 39.85 10.22
C LEU A 191 39.70 39.12 10.04
N SER A 192 38.60 39.72 10.49
CA SER A 192 37.27 39.14 10.37
C SER A 192 36.36 40.02 9.50
N PHE A 193 35.55 39.40 8.66
CA PHE A 193 34.57 40.07 7.79
C PHE A 193 33.36 39.16 7.59
N ALA A 194 32.21 39.75 7.26
CA ALA A 194 30.99 39.01 7.00
C ALA A 194 30.79 38.78 5.50
N LEU A 195 30.30 37.60 5.16
CA LEU A 195 29.70 37.28 3.86
C LEU A 195 28.22 36.98 4.08
N GLU A 196 27.41 37.17 3.05
CA GLU A 196 25.99 36.82 3.05
C GLU A 196 25.76 35.75 1.99
N GLY A 197 24.99 34.73 2.36
CA GLY A 197 24.44 33.76 1.41
C GLY A 197 22.96 34.05 1.19
N THR A 198 22.52 34.15 -0.07
CA THR A 198 21.12 34.43 -0.41
C THR A 198 20.56 33.45 -1.44
N ILE A 199 19.43 32.82 -1.13
CA ILE A 199 18.65 31.96 -2.04
C ILE A 199 17.29 32.61 -2.23
N ILE A 200 16.81 32.66 -3.48
CA ILE A 200 15.46 33.12 -3.82
C ILE A 200 14.84 32.08 -4.74
N ASN A 201 13.66 31.58 -4.36
CA ASN A 201 12.88 30.57 -5.08
C ASN A 201 13.72 29.33 -5.43
N ASN A 202 14.41 28.77 -4.41
CA ASN A 202 15.33 27.64 -4.54
C ASN A 202 16.49 27.84 -5.53
N ALA A 203 16.81 29.08 -5.89
CA ALA A 203 17.85 29.41 -6.85
C ALA A 203 18.79 30.49 -6.30
N VAL A 204 20.02 30.46 -6.82
CA VAL A 204 21.02 31.48 -6.56
C VAL A 204 20.70 32.71 -7.42
N PRO A 205 20.47 33.90 -6.83
CA PRO A 205 20.20 35.10 -7.60
C PRO A 205 21.47 35.57 -8.32
N ASP A 206 21.38 35.80 -9.63
CA ASP A 206 22.43 36.41 -10.44
C ASP A 206 22.03 37.79 -10.99
N GLU A 207 22.93 38.46 -11.72
CA GLU A 207 22.68 39.81 -12.29
C GLU A 207 21.50 39.84 -13.29
N ASN A 208 21.07 38.68 -13.81
CA ASN A 208 19.95 38.52 -14.73
C ASN A 208 18.75 37.82 -14.08
N PHE A 209 18.72 37.71 -12.75
CA PHE A 209 17.68 36.98 -12.05
C PHE A 209 16.32 37.61 -12.31
N ALA A 210 15.53 36.92 -13.14
CA ALA A 210 14.11 37.13 -13.25
C ALA A 210 13.43 36.15 -12.30
N ILE A 211 12.58 36.66 -11.41
CA ILE A 211 11.65 35.84 -10.65
C ILE A 211 10.83 35.08 -11.70
N LYS A 212 11.04 33.77 -11.79
CA LYS A 212 10.22 32.91 -12.65
C LYS A 212 8.79 33.04 -12.12
N GLU A 213 7.84 33.33 -13.01
CA GLU A 213 6.42 33.35 -12.66
C GLU A 213 6.10 32.08 -11.87
N GLU A 214 5.42 32.26 -10.74
CA GLU A 214 4.90 31.17 -9.93
C GLU A 214 4.28 30.13 -10.85
N PHE A 215 4.69 28.88 -10.67
CA PHE A 215 3.92 27.78 -11.22
C PHE A 215 2.57 27.89 -10.53
N THR A 216 1.53 28.29 -11.25
CA THR A 216 0.18 28.31 -10.72
C THR A 216 -0.12 26.87 -10.32
N ALA A 217 -0.01 26.55 -9.03
CA ALA A 217 -0.60 25.34 -8.50
C ALA A 217 -2.04 25.33 -9.04
N LEU A 218 -2.48 24.18 -9.57
CA LEU A 218 -3.89 24.03 -9.93
C LEU A 218 -4.67 24.54 -8.73
N LYS A 219 -5.46 25.59 -8.94
CA LYS A 219 -6.06 26.35 -7.85
C LYS A 219 -6.91 25.36 -7.05
N ASP A 220 -6.39 24.91 -5.92
CA ASP A 220 -7.10 24.02 -5.00
C ASP A 220 -8.44 24.68 -4.66
N SER A 221 -9.47 23.86 -4.43
CA SER A 221 -10.75 24.39 -4.02
C SER A 221 -10.56 25.17 -2.72
N MET A 222 -11.30 26.26 -2.53
CA MET A 222 -11.29 26.98 -1.24
C MET A 222 -12.04 26.20 -0.15
N LEU A 223 -12.58 25.02 -0.47
CA LEU A 223 -13.40 24.22 0.44
C LEU A 223 -12.62 23.83 1.71
N CYS A 224 -11.34 23.48 1.58
CA CYS A 224 -10.52 23.02 2.70
C CYS A 224 -9.76 24.15 3.43
N ASP A 225 -10.03 25.41 3.11
CA ASP A 225 -9.41 26.53 3.83
C ASP A 225 -10.00 26.64 5.23
N GLU A 226 -9.16 26.95 6.23
CA GLU A 226 -9.59 27.05 7.64
C GLU A 226 -10.73 28.06 7.85
N GLN A 227 -10.85 29.06 6.98
CA GLN A 227 -11.91 30.07 7.02
C GLN A 227 -13.28 29.53 6.59
N HIS A 228 -13.31 28.36 5.96
CA HIS A 228 -14.50 27.70 5.43
C HIS A 228 -14.92 26.47 6.24
N LEU A 229 -14.25 26.18 7.37
CA LEU A 229 -14.68 25.20 8.36
C LEU A 229 -15.75 25.79 9.29
N ASP A 230 -16.94 26.05 8.76
CA ASP A 230 -17.98 26.85 9.41
C ASP A 230 -19.19 26.05 9.93
N THR A 231 -19.12 24.72 9.98
CA THR A 231 -20.10 23.91 10.73
C THR A 231 -20.00 24.18 12.23
N GLU A 232 -21.00 23.78 13.01
CA GLU A 232 -20.81 23.57 14.45
C GLU A 232 -19.87 22.39 14.71
N LEU A 233 -19.50 22.17 15.98
CA LEU A 233 -18.60 21.08 16.36
C LEU A 233 -19.22 19.71 16.01
N ILE A 234 -18.46 18.92 15.26
CA ILE A 234 -18.81 17.55 14.92
C ILE A 234 -17.87 16.62 15.68
N LYS A 235 -18.44 15.74 16.51
CA LYS A 235 -17.72 14.75 17.28
C LYS A 235 -17.64 13.43 16.52
N THR A 236 -16.45 12.86 16.45
CA THR A 236 -16.23 11.51 15.92
C THR A 236 -15.50 10.68 16.95
N VAL A 237 -15.92 9.43 17.12
CA VAL A 237 -15.27 8.46 18.01
C VAL A 237 -14.93 7.22 17.22
N VAL A 238 -13.66 6.82 17.26
CA VAL A 238 -13.16 5.67 16.51
C VAL A 238 -12.67 4.59 17.46
N ILE A 239 -13.08 3.35 17.20
CA ILE A 239 -12.74 2.18 18.02
C ILE A 239 -12.27 1.01 17.15
N ASP A 240 -11.58 0.06 17.75
CA ASP A 240 -11.20 -1.19 17.10
C ASP A 240 -12.39 -2.16 17.07
N SER A 241 -12.67 -2.73 15.90
CA SER A 241 -13.82 -3.64 15.70
C SER A 241 -13.79 -4.91 16.57
N TYR A 242 -12.62 -5.32 17.08
CA TYR A 242 -12.46 -6.55 17.84
C TYR A 242 -12.61 -6.33 19.34
N ASN A 243 -11.68 -5.57 19.92
CA ASN A 243 -11.61 -5.39 21.37
C ASN A 243 -12.45 -4.20 21.84
N GLN A 244 -13.01 -3.42 20.91
CA GLN A 244 -13.86 -2.26 21.16
C GLN A 244 -13.12 -1.16 21.97
N GLU A 245 -11.78 -1.19 21.96
CA GLU A 245 -10.94 -0.16 22.57
C GLU A 245 -10.85 1.07 21.66
N PRO A 246 -10.79 2.29 22.23
CA PRO A 246 -10.61 3.49 21.43
C PRO A 246 -9.29 3.52 20.66
N LEU A 247 -9.32 4.07 19.45
CA LEU A 247 -8.17 4.18 18.58
C LEU A 247 -7.66 5.62 18.53
N GLU A 248 -6.52 5.86 19.17
CA GLU A 248 -5.77 7.10 19.03
C GLU A 248 -5.10 7.20 17.66
N LEU A 249 -4.72 8.42 17.26
CA LEU A 249 -3.94 8.66 16.04
C LEU A 249 -4.62 8.13 14.76
N VAL A 250 -5.96 8.10 14.72
CA VAL A 250 -6.73 7.87 13.49
C VAL A 250 -6.84 9.20 12.77
N GLN A 251 -6.32 9.26 11.55
CA GLN A 251 -6.47 10.43 10.71
C GLN A 251 -7.87 10.46 10.10
N ILE A 252 -8.52 11.61 10.23
CA ILE A 252 -9.85 11.86 9.69
C ILE A 252 -9.73 12.82 8.52
N GLY A 253 -10.04 12.31 7.33
CA GLY A 253 -10.17 13.07 6.09
C GLY A 253 -11.62 13.39 5.80
N PHE A 254 -11.85 14.42 5.00
CA PHE A 254 -13.16 14.76 4.44
C PHE A 254 -13.01 15.10 2.98
N SER A 255 -13.70 14.38 2.11
CA SER A 255 -13.69 14.63 0.68
C SER A 255 -15.07 15.03 0.18
N VAL A 256 -15.11 15.91 -0.81
CA VAL A 256 -16.29 16.11 -1.64
C VAL A 256 -15.96 15.59 -3.03
N PRO A 257 -16.64 14.54 -3.51
CA PRO A 257 -16.32 13.91 -4.78
C PRO A 257 -16.17 14.91 -5.93
N SER A 258 -15.05 14.81 -6.65
CA SER A 258 -14.70 15.70 -7.78
C SER A 258 -14.44 17.18 -7.43
N GLN A 259 -14.28 17.53 -6.15
CA GLN A 259 -13.95 18.89 -5.73
C GLN A 259 -12.63 18.96 -4.98
N ASP A 260 -12.57 18.47 -3.75
CA ASP A 260 -11.41 18.63 -2.87
C ASP A 260 -11.42 17.60 -1.73
N ASN A 261 -10.24 17.40 -1.14
CA ASN A 261 -10.00 16.49 -0.04
C ASN A 261 -9.27 17.22 1.09
N CYS A 262 -9.91 17.30 2.25
CA CYS A 262 -9.43 18.01 3.42
C CYS A 262 -8.93 17.02 4.46
N ILE A 263 -7.80 17.32 5.10
CA ILE A 263 -7.43 16.68 6.36
C ILE A 263 -8.12 17.45 7.48
N ILE A 264 -9.04 16.80 8.19
CA ILE A 264 -9.83 17.44 9.24
C ILE A 264 -9.13 17.38 10.59
N GLY A 265 -8.49 16.26 10.91
CA GLY A 265 -7.77 16.12 12.15
C GLY A 265 -7.34 14.70 12.44
N VAL A 266 -6.97 14.46 13.69
CA VAL A 266 -6.48 13.17 14.19
C VAL A 266 -7.12 12.92 15.56
N THR A 267 -7.54 11.67 15.82
CA THR A 267 -8.12 11.31 17.12
C THR A 267 -7.09 11.36 18.26
N ASP A 268 -7.55 11.72 19.44
CA ASP A 268 -6.74 11.76 20.68
C ASP A 268 -6.61 10.37 21.35
N ASP A 269 -5.94 10.31 22.51
CA ASP A 269 -5.75 9.11 23.33
C ASP A 269 -7.08 8.42 23.74
N SER A 270 -8.22 9.12 23.64
CA SER A 270 -9.55 8.59 23.90
C SER A 270 -10.29 8.13 22.63
N GLY A 271 -9.61 8.17 21.48
CA GLY A 271 -10.18 7.84 20.17
C GLY A 271 -11.17 8.88 19.66
N GLU A 272 -11.15 10.10 20.20
CA GLU A 272 -12.13 11.14 19.88
C GLU A 272 -11.49 12.28 19.06
N LEU A 273 -12.27 12.86 18.14
CA LEU A 273 -11.98 14.14 17.50
C LEU A 273 -13.25 14.99 17.52
N GLU A 274 -13.15 16.21 18.02
CA GLU A 274 -14.24 17.19 17.98
C GLU A 274 -13.74 18.46 17.27
N THR A 275 -14.26 18.73 16.06
CA THR A 275 -13.80 19.85 15.23
C THR A 275 -14.89 20.29 14.24
N ASN A 276 -14.64 21.41 13.57
CA ASN A 276 -15.47 21.96 12.51
C ASN A 276 -15.08 21.33 11.16
N TYR A 277 -16.04 21.20 10.26
CA TYR A 277 -15.90 20.67 8.91
C TYR A 277 -16.32 21.75 7.91
N PRO A 278 -15.94 21.62 6.63
CA PRO A 278 -16.55 22.45 5.60
C PRO A 278 -17.97 21.98 5.31
N PRO A 279 -18.93 22.90 5.08
CA PRO A 279 -20.33 22.56 4.88
C PRO A 279 -20.53 22.07 3.45
N ALA A 280 -20.89 20.79 3.28
CA ALA A 280 -21.11 20.21 1.98
C ALA A 280 -22.24 19.19 2.00
N TYR A 281 -22.84 19.00 0.82
CA TYR A 281 -23.75 17.91 0.52
C TYR A 281 -23.00 16.83 -0.24
N GLY A 282 -23.18 15.57 0.13
CA GLY A 282 -22.57 14.39 -0.48
C GLY A 282 -21.08 14.28 -0.18
N GLY A 283 -20.64 14.71 1.00
CA GLY A 283 -19.28 14.51 1.46
C GLY A 283 -19.01 13.06 1.89
N VAL A 284 -17.75 12.72 2.03
CA VAL A 284 -17.29 11.41 2.53
C VAL A 284 -16.21 11.66 3.56
N VAL A 285 -16.44 11.18 4.78
CA VAL A 285 -15.42 11.15 5.83
C VAL A 285 -14.60 9.89 5.65
N GLU A 286 -13.29 10.01 5.73
CA GLU A 286 -12.36 8.90 5.59
C GLU A 286 -11.57 8.71 6.88
N PHE A 287 -11.37 7.46 7.27
CA PHE A 287 -10.70 7.07 8.51
C PHE A 287 -9.47 6.24 8.18
N VAL A 288 -8.29 6.81 8.39
CA VAL A 288 -7.01 6.19 8.02
C VAL A 288 -6.17 5.95 9.27
N LYS A 289 -5.68 4.72 9.43
CA LYS A 289 -4.74 4.33 10.48
C LYS A 289 -3.85 3.19 10.00
N ASP A 290 -2.56 3.27 10.26
CA ASP A 290 -1.60 2.20 9.96
C ASP A 290 -2.04 0.86 10.57
N GLU A 291 -1.88 -0.23 9.81
CA GLU A 291 -2.32 -1.59 10.14
C GLU A 291 -3.85 -1.80 10.14
N TYR A 292 -4.66 -0.79 9.83
CA TYR A 292 -6.12 -0.90 9.71
C TYR A 292 -6.57 -0.68 8.27
N LEU A 293 -7.73 -1.25 7.93
CA LEU A 293 -8.41 -0.97 6.67
C LEU A 293 -9.01 0.45 6.72
N THR A 294 -8.77 1.23 5.67
CA THR A 294 -9.42 2.53 5.50
C THR A 294 -10.93 2.37 5.34
N ASN A 295 -11.68 3.13 6.14
CA ASN A 295 -13.13 3.17 6.09
C ASN A 295 -13.63 4.52 5.60
N PHE A 296 -14.69 4.50 4.80
CA PHE A 296 -15.35 5.67 4.25
C PHE A 296 -16.79 5.75 4.77
N TYR A 297 -17.19 6.95 5.17
CA TYR A 297 -18.51 7.21 5.72
C TYR A 297 -19.16 8.38 4.96
N PRO A 298 -20.21 8.15 4.18
CA PRO A 298 -20.91 9.23 3.48
C PRO A 298 -21.64 10.12 4.49
N ILE A 299 -21.54 11.44 4.31
CA ILE A 299 -22.14 12.42 5.22
C ILE A 299 -22.54 13.71 4.50
N ASP A 300 -23.59 14.35 5.00
CA ASP A 300 -23.97 15.71 4.63
C ASP A 300 -23.57 16.68 5.75
N THR A 301 -22.33 17.20 5.72
CA THR A 301 -21.83 18.12 6.77
C THR A 301 -22.62 19.42 6.85
N TYR A 302 -23.33 19.80 5.78
CA TYR A 302 -24.23 20.96 5.77
C TYR A 302 -25.32 20.87 6.85
N GLU A 303 -25.74 19.67 7.25
CA GLU A 303 -26.77 19.49 8.30
C GLU A 303 -26.31 19.97 9.68
N TYR A 304 -24.99 20.09 9.89
CA TYR A 304 -24.40 20.53 11.16
C TYR A 304 -24.01 22.01 11.16
N THR A 305 -24.47 22.80 10.19
CA THR A 305 -24.21 24.25 10.15
C THR A 305 -24.89 25.02 11.29
N GLU A 306 -26.00 24.51 11.82
CA GLU A 306 -26.76 25.17 12.89
C GLU A 306 -26.71 24.41 14.23
N ASN A 307 -26.30 23.14 14.23
CA ASN A 307 -26.30 22.28 15.42
C ASN A 307 -25.07 21.36 15.42
N PRO A 308 -24.50 21.05 16.60
CA PRO A 308 -23.40 20.09 16.69
C PRO A 308 -23.81 18.70 16.21
N GLY A 309 -22.84 17.97 15.68
CA GLY A 309 -23.03 16.66 15.07
C GLY A 309 -22.28 15.54 15.76
N ILE A 310 -22.68 14.30 15.49
CA ILE A 310 -21.88 13.11 15.79
C ILE A 310 -21.76 12.30 14.49
N ILE A 311 -20.54 11.83 14.21
CA ILE A 311 -20.27 10.89 13.11
C ILE A 311 -20.08 9.52 13.72
N GLY A 312 -20.92 8.57 13.32
CA GLY A 312 -20.83 7.19 13.77
C GLY A 312 -22.14 6.45 13.59
N TYR A 313 -22.15 5.22 14.07
CA TYR A 313 -23.33 4.38 14.17
C TYR A 313 -23.37 3.70 15.53
N ALA A 314 -24.55 3.20 15.91
CA ALA A 314 -24.73 2.50 17.17
C ALA A 314 -24.04 1.13 17.14
N VAL A 315 -23.08 0.93 18.05
CA VAL A 315 -22.40 -0.36 18.27
C VAL A 315 -22.85 -0.97 19.60
N ALA A 316 -23.09 -2.28 19.60
CA ALA A 316 -23.54 -2.98 20.80
C ALA A 316 -22.49 -2.87 21.93
N GLY A 317 -22.90 -2.35 23.08
CA GLY A 317 -22.02 -2.19 24.24
C GLY A 317 -21.30 -0.84 24.31
N TYR A 318 -21.43 0.02 23.29
CA TYR A 318 -20.92 1.38 23.32
C TYR A 318 -22.04 2.40 23.55
N PRO A 319 -21.88 3.38 24.45
CA PRO A 319 -22.96 4.31 24.82
C PRO A 319 -23.20 5.43 23.79
N GLN A 320 -22.22 5.68 22.92
CA GLN A 320 -22.26 6.69 21.87
C GLN A 320 -22.11 6.06 20.48
N GLU A 321 -22.51 6.79 19.45
CA GLU A 321 -22.24 6.39 18.07
C GLU A 321 -20.73 6.43 17.80
N VAL A 322 -20.23 5.41 17.12
CA VAL A 322 -18.80 5.21 16.85
C VAL A 322 -18.57 4.73 15.43
N ILE A 323 -17.33 4.81 14.98
CA ILE A 323 -16.83 4.18 13.77
C ILE A 323 -15.88 3.06 14.19
N GLU A 324 -16.14 1.83 13.73
CA GLU A 324 -15.21 0.73 13.93
C GLU A 324 -14.19 0.69 12.78
N LEU A 325 -12.92 0.50 13.12
CA LEU A 325 -11.88 0.17 12.15
C LEU A 325 -11.47 -1.29 12.28
N HIS A 326 -11.26 -1.93 11.14
CA HIS A 326 -10.85 -3.31 11.04
C HIS A 326 -9.34 -3.42 10.92
N LYS A 327 -8.70 -4.09 11.88
CA LYS A 327 -7.26 -4.37 11.82
C LYS A 327 -6.97 -5.39 10.72
N ILE A 328 -5.97 -5.13 9.90
CA ILE A 328 -5.44 -6.08 8.93
C ILE A 328 -4.59 -7.09 9.70
N VAL A 329 -4.96 -8.37 9.65
CA VAL A 329 -4.25 -9.43 10.37
C VAL A 329 -3.67 -10.47 9.42
N GLU A 330 -2.49 -10.97 9.78
CA GLU A 330 -1.86 -12.11 9.12
C GLU A 330 -2.33 -13.41 9.77
N VAL A 331 -3.01 -14.26 9.01
CA VAL A 331 -3.56 -15.53 9.49
C VAL A 331 -3.06 -16.70 8.64
N PRO A 332 -2.60 -17.80 9.24
CA PRO A 332 -2.32 -19.04 8.53
C PRO A 332 -3.60 -19.63 7.95
N VAL A 333 -3.54 -20.11 6.72
CA VAL A 333 -4.66 -20.77 6.05
C VAL A 333 -4.25 -22.09 5.45
N SER A 334 -5.16 -23.04 5.49
CA SER A 334 -5.03 -24.35 4.85
C SER A 334 -6.26 -24.62 3.99
N ALA A 335 -6.22 -25.71 3.23
CA ALA A 335 -7.35 -26.09 2.39
C ALA A 335 -7.57 -27.59 2.38
N LYS A 336 -8.85 -27.98 2.34
CA LYS A 336 -9.31 -29.34 2.12
C LYS A 336 -10.29 -29.39 0.95
N LYS A 337 -10.49 -30.59 0.42
CA LYS A 337 -11.39 -30.83 -0.71
C LYS A 337 -12.52 -31.78 -0.36
N TYR A 338 -13.72 -31.51 -0.86
CA TYR A 338 -14.77 -32.51 -0.97
C TYR A 338 -14.70 -33.15 -2.35
N GLU A 339 -14.63 -34.47 -2.40
CA GLU A 339 -14.50 -35.19 -3.66
C GLU A 339 -15.84 -35.63 -4.21
N PHE A 340 -16.04 -35.38 -5.50
CA PHE A 340 -17.16 -35.92 -6.24
C PHE A 340 -16.91 -37.37 -6.65
N SER A 341 -17.89 -38.21 -6.36
CA SER A 341 -18.03 -39.56 -6.86
C SER A 341 -19.08 -39.61 -7.96
N LYS A 342 -18.93 -40.55 -8.90
CA LYS A 342 -19.80 -40.66 -10.08
C LYS A 342 -20.49 -42.03 -10.14
N CYS A 343 -21.77 -42.05 -10.48
CA CYS A 343 -22.49 -43.24 -10.90
C CYS A 343 -22.96 -43.09 -12.35
N ILE A 344 -22.90 -44.19 -13.09
CA ILE A 344 -23.25 -44.26 -14.50
C ILE A 344 -24.36 -45.28 -14.66
N THR A 345 -25.45 -44.92 -15.33
CA THR A 345 -26.54 -45.84 -15.67
C THR A 345 -26.51 -46.10 -17.18
N HIS A 346 -26.56 -47.37 -17.56
CA HIS A 346 -26.62 -47.78 -18.97
C HIS A 346 -28.01 -47.63 -19.59
N GLU A 347 -28.06 -47.53 -20.93
CA GLU A 347 -29.28 -47.28 -21.72
C GLU A 347 -30.39 -48.32 -21.46
N ASN A 348 -30.02 -49.54 -21.07
CA ASN A 348 -30.96 -50.59 -20.70
C ASN A 348 -31.64 -50.37 -19.31
N GLY A 349 -31.30 -49.28 -18.61
CA GLY A 349 -31.92 -48.80 -17.38
C GLY A 349 -31.66 -49.61 -16.11
N ASN A 350 -31.18 -50.85 -16.22
CA ASN A 350 -31.07 -51.77 -15.09
C ASN A 350 -29.68 -51.81 -14.44
N ASP A 351 -28.62 -51.42 -15.15
CA ASP A 351 -27.26 -51.51 -14.64
C ASP A 351 -26.73 -50.11 -14.28
N LYS A 352 -26.59 -49.86 -12.97
CA LYS A 352 -25.96 -48.67 -12.40
C LYS A 352 -24.58 -49.06 -11.87
N TYR A 353 -23.54 -48.41 -12.38
CA TYR A 353 -22.15 -48.60 -11.98
C TYR A 353 -21.64 -47.36 -11.30
N CYS A 354 -21.22 -47.50 -10.05
CA CYS A 354 -20.68 -46.38 -9.28
C CYS A 354 -19.17 -46.48 -9.11
N LEU A 355 -18.48 -45.39 -9.41
CA LEU A 355 -17.03 -45.21 -9.36
C LEU A 355 -16.61 -44.63 -8.00
N TYR A 356 -17.14 -45.18 -6.92
CA TYR A 356 -16.68 -44.86 -5.57
C TYR A 356 -16.06 -46.09 -4.89
N ASN A 357 -15.06 -45.82 -4.06
CA ASN A 357 -14.31 -46.82 -3.31
C ASN A 357 -14.72 -46.72 -1.83
N PHE A 358 -15.98 -47.04 -1.51
CA PHE A 358 -16.33 -47.25 -0.10
C PHE A 358 -15.70 -48.57 0.31
N GLY A 359 -14.67 -48.53 1.17
CA GLY A 359 -14.20 -49.74 1.84
C GLY A 359 -15.38 -50.34 2.59
N ASP A 360 -15.91 -51.48 2.12
CA ASP A 360 -16.91 -52.36 2.75
C ASP A 360 -18.13 -51.70 3.42
N ALA A 361 -18.49 -50.45 3.10
CA ALA A 361 -19.67 -49.81 3.67
C ALA A 361 -20.92 -50.45 3.07
N LEU A 362 -21.59 -51.29 3.87
CA LEU A 362 -22.84 -52.01 3.55
C LEU A 362 -24.07 -51.11 3.31
N PHE A 363 -23.91 -49.78 3.34
CA PHE A 363 -24.99 -48.81 3.19
C PHE A 363 -24.60 -47.75 2.16
N GLU A 364 -25.51 -47.44 1.23
CA GLU A 364 -25.37 -46.27 0.34
C GLU A 364 -25.32 -45.00 1.20
N PRO A 365 -24.23 -44.23 1.17
CA PRO A 365 -24.01 -43.13 2.11
C PRO A 365 -24.76 -41.83 1.76
N ASN A 366 -25.68 -41.86 0.81
CA ASN A 366 -26.22 -40.63 0.25
C ASN A 366 -27.39 -40.07 1.09
N LEU A 367 -27.08 -39.27 2.11
CA LEU A 367 -28.05 -38.43 2.81
C LEU A 367 -28.70 -37.37 1.89
N ILE A 368 -28.06 -37.00 0.77
CA ILE A 368 -28.47 -35.85 -0.08
C ILE A 368 -28.89 -36.25 -1.50
N GLY A 369 -28.77 -37.52 -1.91
CA GLY A 369 -28.99 -37.91 -3.30
C GLY A 369 -27.96 -37.30 -4.27
N PRO A 370 -28.14 -37.44 -5.60
CA PRO A 370 -27.19 -36.88 -6.56
C PRO A 370 -27.32 -35.35 -6.61
N LEU A 371 -26.20 -34.64 -6.47
CA LEU A 371 -26.15 -33.18 -6.56
C LEU A 371 -26.26 -32.67 -7.99
N ALA A 372 -25.79 -33.47 -8.95
CA ALA A 372 -25.93 -33.21 -10.37
C ALA A 372 -26.27 -34.49 -11.11
N THR A 373 -27.04 -34.34 -12.19
CA THR A 373 -27.35 -35.42 -13.12
C THR A 373 -27.16 -34.93 -14.54
N VAL A 374 -26.20 -35.52 -15.25
CA VAL A 374 -25.93 -35.23 -16.67
C VAL A 374 -26.50 -36.35 -17.53
N TYR A 375 -27.23 -35.96 -18.58
CA TYR A 375 -27.79 -36.91 -19.54
C TYR A 375 -27.03 -36.84 -20.87
N ALA A 376 -26.36 -37.94 -21.24
CA ALA A 376 -25.63 -38.06 -22.48
C ALA A 376 -26.48 -38.82 -23.52
N ASN A 377 -27.44 -38.12 -24.14
CA ASN A 377 -28.35 -38.70 -25.12
C ASN A 377 -27.57 -39.30 -26.31
N GLY A 378 -27.83 -40.57 -26.63
CA GLY A 378 -27.11 -41.31 -27.68
C GLY A 378 -25.80 -41.97 -27.22
N SER A 379 -25.43 -41.84 -25.94
CA SER A 379 -24.35 -42.59 -25.32
C SER A 379 -24.88 -43.87 -24.66
N LYS A 380 -24.07 -44.94 -24.65
CA LYS A 380 -24.40 -46.17 -23.90
C LYS A 380 -24.48 -45.93 -22.39
N SER A 381 -23.80 -44.89 -21.92
CA SER A 381 -23.90 -44.32 -20.58
C SER A 381 -24.78 -43.07 -20.64
N TRP A 382 -26.10 -43.24 -20.63
CA TRP A 382 -27.01 -42.12 -20.90
C TRP A 382 -27.27 -41.23 -19.69
N LYS A 383 -27.03 -41.71 -18.46
CA LYS A 383 -27.26 -40.96 -17.22
C LYS A 383 -26.06 -41.05 -16.28
N HIS A 384 -25.58 -39.89 -15.86
CA HIS A 384 -24.40 -39.70 -15.00
C HIS A 384 -24.85 -38.95 -13.76
N GLU A 385 -24.72 -39.57 -12.59
CA GLU A 385 -25.14 -39.02 -11.30
C GLU A 385 -23.91 -38.74 -10.45
N PHE A 386 -23.81 -37.52 -9.92
CA PHE A 386 -22.66 -37.08 -9.13
C PHE A 386 -23.04 -36.90 -7.67
N TYR A 387 -22.20 -37.44 -6.80
CA TYR A 387 -22.40 -37.48 -5.36
C TYR A 387 -21.20 -36.86 -4.67
N LEU A 388 -21.42 -36.06 -3.64
CA LEU A 388 -20.33 -35.47 -2.87
C LEU A 388 -19.90 -36.42 -1.75
N SER A 389 -18.62 -36.46 -1.42
CA SER A 389 -18.12 -37.16 -0.25
C SER A 389 -18.68 -36.57 1.05
N ASP A 390 -18.99 -37.42 2.03
CA ASP A 390 -19.53 -36.99 3.32
C ASP A 390 -18.49 -36.29 4.22
N SER A 391 -17.20 -36.38 3.88
CA SER A 391 -16.13 -35.79 4.68
C SER A 391 -15.07 -35.12 3.80
N PRO A 392 -14.53 -33.98 4.23
CA PRO A 392 -13.46 -33.31 3.50
C PRO A 392 -12.16 -34.11 3.60
N GLN A 393 -11.43 -34.19 2.49
CA GLN A 393 -10.14 -34.83 2.39
C GLN A 393 -9.02 -33.80 2.27
N GLN A 394 -7.83 -34.21 2.69
CA GLN A 394 -6.61 -33.47 2.45
C GLN A 394 -6.33 -33.34 0.95
N LEU A 395 -5.68 -32.25 0.53
CA LEU A 395 -5.20 -32.12 -0.84
C LEU A 395 -4.09 -33.15 -1.09
N GLY A 396 -4.02 -33.68 -2.31
CA GLY A 396 -2.93 -34.55 -2.74
C GLY A 396 -1.59 -33.80 -2.78
N GLU A 397 -0.48 -34.52 -2.68
CA GLU A 397 0.88 -33.92 -2.73
C GLU A 397 1.15 -33.11 -4.01
N ASN A 398 0.49 -33.49 -5.12
CA ASN A 398 0.58 -32.82 -6.42
C ASN A 398 -0.68 -32.00 -6.75
N GLU A 399 -1.48 -31.66 -5.76
CA GLU A 399 -2.63 -30.78 -5.91
C GLU A 399 -2.30 -29.40 -5.34
N THR A 400 -2.81 -28.39 -6.03
CA THR A 400 -2.76 -27.03 -5.58
C THR A 400 -4.13 -26.41 -5.72
N VAL A 401 -4.59 -25.71 -4.69
CA VAL A 401 -5.74 -24.82 -4.79
C VAL A 401 -5.29 -23.37 -4.77
N THR A 402 -5.89 -22.55 -5.63
CA THR A 402 -5.77 -21.10 -5.60
C THR A 402 -7.11 -20.51 -5.22
N TYR A 403 -7.12 -19.67 -4.17
CA TYR A 403 -8.29 -18.89 -3.76
C TYR A 403 -8.06 -17.43 -4.12
N THR A 404 -9.15 -16.76 -4.50
CA THR A 404 -9.23 -15.30 -4.60
C THR A 404 -10.45 -14.85 -3.82
N LEU A 405 -10.21 -13.96 -2.85
CA LEU A 405 -11.21 -13.36 -1.98
C LEU A 405 -11.32 -11.88 -2.33
N ILE A 406 -12.52 -11.42 -2.65
CA ILE A 406 -12.80 -10.01 -2.91
C ILE A 406 -13.84 -9.55 -1.89
N ARG A 407 -13.45 -8.64 -0.99
CA ARG A 407 -14.35 -8.03 -0.01
C ARG A 407 -15.32 -7.11 -0.75
N ARG A 408 -16.59 -7.47 -0.77
CA ARG A 408 -17.66 -6.74 -1.46
C ARG A 408 -18.38 -5.76 -0.56
N ALA A 409 -18.41 -6.03 0.74
CA ALA A 409 -19.06 -5.15 1.71
C ALA A 409 -18.47 -5.34 3.10
N ASP A 410 -18.70 -4.33 3.93
CA ASP A 410 -18.56 -4.42 5.37
C ASP A 410 -19.71 -5.24 5.99
N LEU A 411 -19.54 -5.69 7.23
CA LEU A 411 -20.63 -6.32 7.99
C LEU A 411 -21.66 -5.27 8.42
N ASN A 412 -21.22 -4.02 8.56
CA ASN A 412 -22.10 -2.88 8.76
C ASN A 412 -22.47 -2.24 7.42
N PRO A 413 -23.75 -2.25 7.02
CA PRO A 413 -24.19 -1.69 5.73
C PRO A 413 -24.02 -0.17 5.62
N ASN A 414 -23.73 0.54 6.72
CA ASN A 414 -23.48 1.99 6.71
C ASN A 414 -22.01 2.35 6.41
N VAL A 415 -21.10 1.37 6.46
CA VAL A 415 -19.68 1.58 6.15
C VAL A 415 -19.45 1.28 4.68
N ILE A 416 -18.92 2.26 3.95
CA ILE A 416 -18.40 2.06 2.62
C ILE A 416 -16.90 1.80 2.80
N SER A 417 -16.42 0.62 2.45
CA SER A 417 -14.98 0.34 2.52
C SER A 417 -14.36 0.40 1.13
N GLU A 418 -13.04 0.51 1.10
CA GLU A 418 -12.28 0.19 -0.10
C GLU A 418 -12.50 -1.28 -0.53
N GLU A 419 -12.36 -1.54 -1.84
CA GLU A 419 -12.31 -2.90 -2.37
C GLU A 419 -11.01 -3.56 -1.88
N TYR A 420 -11.12 -4.42 -0.87
CA TYR A 420 -10.02 -5.26 -0.42
C TYR A 420 -10.02 -6.59 -1.18
N SER A 421 -8.88 -6.99 -1.76
CA SER A 421 -8.77 -8.29 -2.40
C SER A 421 -7.46 -8.98 -2.05
N THR A 422 -7.52 -10.31 -1.90
CA THR A 422 -6.36 -11.14 -1.62
C THR A 422 -6.47 -12.45 -2.37
N SER A 423 -5.33 -12.97 -2.84
CA SER A 423 -5.25 -14.26 -3.52
C SER A 423 -4.14 -15.08 -2.90
N PHE A 424 -4.40 -16.37 -2.67
CA PHE A 424 -3.42 -17.27 -2.06
C PHE A 424 -3.48 -18.67 -2.65
N ARG A 425 -2.37 -19.39 -2.49
CA ARG A 425 -2.15 -20.71 -3.06
C ARG A 425 -1.76 -21.68 -1.95
N VAL A 426 -2.43 -22.83 -1.89
CA VAL A 426 -2.15 -23.92 -0.94
C VAL A 426 -1.75 -25.17 -1.71
N GLU A 427 -0.55 -25.70 -1.43
CA GLU A 427 0.01 -26.90 -2.07
C GLU A 427 -0.05 -28.08 -1.10
N GLY A 428 -0.78 -29.14 -1.48
CA GLY A 428 -0.98 -30.31 -0.61
C GLY A 428 -1.46 -29.93 0.79
N ASN A 429 -0.77 -30.42 1.82
CA ASN A 429 -1.14 -30.20 3.22
C ASN A 429 -0.41 -29.03 3.88
N GLN A 430 0.16 -28.13 3.09
CA GLN A 430 0.88 -26.98 3.63
C GLN A 430 -0.09 -25.90 4.11
N THR A 431 0.40 -25.04 5.00
CA THR A 431 -0.26 -23.79 5.35
C THR A 431 0.43 -22.63 4.64
N THR A 432 -0.33 -21.59 4.31
CA THR A 432 0.21 -20.31 3.81
C THR A 432 -0.33 -19.18 4.67
N THR A 433 0.40 -18.09 4.82
CA THR A 433 -0.08 -16.93 5.59
C THR A 433 -0.66 -15.91 4.63
N ILE A 434 -1.83 -15.35 4.97
CA ILE A 434 -2.49 -14.31 4.19
C ILE A 434 -2.87 -13.16 5.09
N GLN A 435 -3.00 -11.97 4.50
CA GLN A 435 -3.65 -10.84 5.15
C GLN A 435 -5.16 -10.93 4.92
N LEU A 436 -5.92 -10.66 5.97
CA LEU A 436 -7.37 -10.61 5.95
C LEU A 436 -7.89 -9.52 6.89
N VAL A 437 -9.12 -9.10 6.60
CA VAL A 437 -9.95 -8.20 7.42
C VAL A 437 -11.37 -8.76 7.50
N PRO A 438 -12.16 -8.48 8.55
CA PRO A 438 -13.57 -8.87 8.61
C PRO A 438 -14.37 -8.28 7.44
N GLY A 439 -15.43 -8.95 7.01
CA GLY A 439 -16.29 -8.47 5.92
C GLY A 439 -17.03 -9.57 5.18
N ILE A 440 -17.70 -9.17 4.10
CA ILE A 440 -18.47 -10.06 3.22
C ILE A 440 -17.68 -10.25 1.92
N TYR A 441 -17.32 -11.48 1.62
CA TYR A 441 -16.40 -11.84 0.55
C TYR A 441 -17.05 -12.61 -0.58
N GLU A 442 -16.82 -12.16 -1.80
CA GLU A 442 -16.91 -13.00 -3.00
C GLU A 442 -15.69 -13.94 -3.03
N VAL A 443 -15.94 -15.23 -3.24
CA VAL A 443 -14.90 -16.26 -3.19
C VAL A 443 -14.86 -17.05 -4.48
N THR A 444 -13.68 -17.10 -5.08
CA THR A 444 -13.38 -18.01 -6.19
C THR A 444 -12.24 -18.93 -5.80
N ALA A 445 -12.34 -20.20 -6.18
CA ALA A 445 -11.31 -21.19 -5.92
C ALA A 445 -11.16 -22.13 -7.12
N ALA A 446 -9.92 -22.50 -7.43
CA ALA A 446 -9.62 -23.49 -8.46
C ALA A 446 -8.58 -24.49 -7.97
N VAL A 447 -8.88 -25.77 -8.11
CA VAL A 447 -7.96 -26.88 -7.81
C VAL A 447 -7.32 -27.35 -9.10
N ILE A 448 -5.99 -27.41 -9.10
CA ILE A 448 -5.17 -27.90 -10.20
C ILE A 448 -4.38 -29.11 -9.68
N THR A 449 -4.32 -30.17 -10.47
CA THR A 449 -3.41 -31.29 -10.23
C THR A 449 -2.31 -31.35 -11.28
N GLU A 450 -1.11 -31.71 -10.86
CA GLU A 450 0.04 -32.01 -11.74
C GLU A 450 0.19 -33.51 -12.02
N ASN A 451 -0.78 -34.32 -11.57
CA ASN A 451 -0.81 -35.73 -11.91
C ASN A 451 -1.16 -35.90 -13.38
N ALA A 452 -0.18 -36.35 -14.18
CA ALA A 452 -0.37 -36.52 -15.62
C ALA A 452 -1.47 -37.54 -15.93
N PHE A 453 -2.45 -37.13 -16.75
CA PHE A 453 -3.54 -37.97 -17.22
C PHE A 453 -3.36 -38.29 -18.70
N ASN A 454 -3.25 -39.59 -19.02
CA ASN A 454 -3.08 -40.06 -20.39
C ASN A 454 -4.42 -40.52 -20.98
N ILE A 455 -4.92 -39.78 -21.96
CA ILE A 455 -6.06 -40.18 -22.78
C ILE A 455 -5.52 -41.13 -23.86
N PRO A 456 -5.87 -42.43 -23.83
CA PRO A 456 -5.37 -43.38 -24.81
C PRO A 456 -5.95 -43.10 -26.20
N LYS A 457 -5.19 -43.50 -27.22
CA LYS A 457 -5.67 -43.55 -28.62
C LYS A 457 -6.91 -44.45 -28.69
N ASN A 458 -7.93 -44.03 -29.43
CA ASN A 458 -9.16 -44.81 -29.60
C ASN A 458 -9.66 -44.77 -31.05
N ASP A 459 -10.16 -45.90 -31.55
CA ASP A 459 -10.75 -46.02 -32.88
C ASP A 459 -12.29 -46.01 -32.76
N ARG A 460 -12.92 -45.02 -33.39
CA ARG A 460 -14.38 -44.86 -33.46
C ARG A 460 -14.88 -45.44 -34.76
N CYS A 461 -15.59 -46.56 -34.73
CA CYS A 461 -16.13 -47.20 -35.92
C CYS A 461 -17.64 -47.02 -36.01
N GLU A 462 -18.13 -46.52 -37.15
CA GLU A 462 -19.54 -46.50 -37.52
C GLU A 462 -19.69 -47.16 -38.90
N ASP A 463 -20.53 -48.19 -39.01
CA ASP A 463 -20.78 -48.94 -40.26
C ASP A 463 -19.50 -49.36 -41.03
N SER A 464 -18.49 -49.86 -40.29
CA SER A 464 -17.17 -50.28 -40.80
C SER A 464 -16.19 -49.16 -41.18
N ASN A 465 -16.59 -47.88 -41.07
CA ASN A 465 -15.69 -46.74 -41.19
C ASN A 465 -15.14 -46.37 -39.82
N CYS A 466 -13.84 -46.63 -39.61
CA CYS A 466 -13.16 -46.30 -38.37
C CYS A 466 -12.38 -44.98 -38.50
N ALA A 467 -12.63 -44.04 -37.59
CA ALA A 467 -11.82 -42.85 -37.39
C ALA A 467 -10.98 -43.02 -36.13
N THR A 468 -9.66 -42.88 -36.26
CA THR A 468 -8.74 -42.91 -35.14
C THR A 468 -8.65 -41.53 -34.47
N ILE A 469 -8.93 -41.48 -33.18
CA ILE A 469 -8.64 -40.34 -32.31
C ILE A 469 -7.24 -40.53 -31.72
N SER A 470 -6.36 -39.55 -31.95
CA SER A 470 -5.01 -39.58 -31.38
C SER A 470 -5.07 -39.47 -29.86
N GLY A 471 -4.23 -40.25 -29.17
CA GLY A 471 -4.08 -40.10 -27.71
C GLY A 471 -3.46 -38.76 -27.35
N MET A 472 -3.67 -38.33 -26.11
CA MET A 472 -3.18 -37.06 -25.58
C MET A 472 -2.70 -37.27 -24.15
N ASN A 473 -1.57 -36.67 -23.80
CA ASN A 473 -1.08 -36.63 -22.42
C ASN A 473 -1.30 -35.23 -21.85
N ILE A 474 -2.07 -35.13 -20.78
CA ILE A 474 -2.37 -33.88 -20.08
C ILE A 474 -1.51 -33.84 -18.82
N THR A 475 -0.55 -32.93 -18.76
CA THR A 475 0.41 -32.86 -17.65
C THR A 475 -0.15 -32.18 -16.41
N SER A 476 -1.10 -31.27 -16.59
CA SER A 476 -1.84 -30.64 -15.51
C SER A 476 -3.22 -30.22 -15.98
N PHE A 477 -4.20 -30.23 -15.08
CA PHE A 477 -5.57 -29.84 -15.38
C PHE A 477 -6.31 -29.39 -14.13
N VAL A 478 -7.35 -28.59 -14.35
CA VAL A 478 -8.27 -28.17 -13.28
C VAL A 478 -9.17 -29.34 -12.93
N THR A 479 -9.20 -29.70 -11.65
CA THR A 479 -10.02 -30.79 -11.13
C THR A 479 -11.21 -30.28 -10.33
N GLY A 480 -11.24 -28.99 -9.99
CA GLY A 480 -12.38 -28.39 -9.32
C GLY A 480 -12.38 -26.87 -9.40
N VAL A 481 -13.59 -26.31 -9.44
CA VAL A 481 -13.82 -24.87 -9.43
C VAL A 481 -14.98 -24.58 -8.49
N VAL A 482 -14.84 -23.51 -7.71
CA VAL A 482 -15.89 -22.91 -6.91
C VAL A 482 -15.93 -21.43 -7.26
N ASN A 483 -17.11 -20.91 -7.54
CA ASN A 483 -17.32 -19.48 -7.75
C ASN A 483 -18.61 -19.05 -7.02
N LEU A 484 -18.43 -18.23 -5.99
CA LEU A 484 -19.47 -17.71 -5.12
C LEU A 484 -19.67 -16.21 -5.42
N ASP A 485 -20.04 -15.91 -6.67
CA ASP A 485 -20.23 -14.56 -7.24
C ASP A 485 -21.65 -13.99 -7.08
N VAL A 486 -22.50 -14.67 -6.31
CA VAL A 486 -23.85 -14.21 -6.00
C VAL A 486 -23.90 -13.80 -4.54
N GLU A 487 -24.46 -12.62 -4.26
CA GLU A 487 -24.53 -12.02 -2.91
C GLU A 487 -25.06 -12.97 -1.84
N THR A 488 -26.06 -13.80 -2.15
CA THR A 488 -26.62 -14.80 -1.21
C THR A 488 -25.65 -15.94 -0.87
N PHE A 489 -24.53 -16.05 -1.57
CA PHE A 489 -23.49 -17.06 -1.38
C PHE A 489 -22.16 -16.47 -0.97
N TYR A 490 -22.06 -15.16 -0.75
CA TYR A 490 -20.84 -14.56 -0.21
C TYR A 490 -20.49 -15.19 1.13
N MET A 491 -19.19 -15.17 1.43
CA MET A 491 -18.62 -15.69 2.66
C MET A 491 -18.55 -14.55 3.68
N GLU A 492 -19.12 -14.77 4.85
CA GLU A 492 -19.06 -13.82 5.95
C GLU A 492 -17.87 -14.18 6.85
N ILE A 493 -17.00 -13.19 7.09
CA ILE A 493 -15.87 -13.30 8.02
C ILE A 493 -16.09 -12.27 9.12
N THR A 494 -16.45 -12.71 10.33
CA THR A 494 -16.69 -11.82 11.47
C THR A 494 -15.39 -11.43 12.18
N PRO A 495 -15.34 -10.30 12.92
CA PRO A 495 -14.22 -9.95 13.78
C PRO A 495 -13.88 -11.08 14.76
N GLU A 496 -14.90 -11.66 15.40
CA GLU A 496 -14.72 -12.72 16.38
C GLU A 496 -14.09 -13.97 15.76
N ASP A 497 -14.56 -14.38 14.58
CA ASP A 497 -14.02 -15.54 13.88
C ASP A 497 -12.59 -15.32 13.41
N LEU A 498 -12.30 -14.16 12.80
CA LEU A 498 -10.99 -13.87 12.22
C LEU A 498 -9.92 -13.66 13.30
N TYR A 499 -10.19 -12.81 14.29
CA TYR A 499 -9.16 -12.38 15.23
C TYR A 499 -8.89 -13.40 16.35
N SER A 500 -9.80 -14.36 16.54
CA SER A 500 -9.58 -15.49 17.45
C SER A 500 -8.95 -16.72 16.76
N ALA A 501 -8.96 -16.78 15.42
CA ALA A 501 -8.44 -17.91 14.67
C ALA A 501 -6.91 -18.00 14.72
N GLN A 502 -6.40 -19.20 15.00
CA GLN A 502 -5.00 -19.55 14.81
C GLN A 502 -4.70 -20.03 13.39
N GLU A 503 -5.73 -20.57 12.73
CA GLU A 503 -5.69 -21.05 11.36
C GLU A 503 -7.11 -21.02 10.77
N ILE A 504 -7.25 -20.69 9.49
CA ILE A 504 -8.51 -20.79 8.75
C ILE A 504 -8.40 -21.92 7.72
N GLU A 505 -9.24 -22.93 7.84
CA GLU A 505 -9.30 -24.05 6.91
C GLU A 505 -10.40 -23.83 5.87
N PHE A 506 -10.01 -23.62 4.61
CA PHE A 506 -10.93 -23.44 3.49
C PHE A 506 -11.31 -24.78 2.86
N TYR A 507 -12.48 -24.82 2.22
CA TYR A 507 -12.96 -26.00 1.49
C TYR A 507 -13.19 -25.69 0.01
N VAL A 508 -13.01 -26.70 -0.82
CA VAL A 508 -13.24 -26.61 -2.27
C VAL A 508 -13.76 -27.95 -2.79
N PHE A 509 -14.40 -27.95 -3.94
CA PHE A 509 -14.74 -29.20 -4.61
C PHE A 509 -13.62 -29.73 -5.47
N ASN A 510 -13.58 -31.04 -5.62
CA ASN A 510 -12.64 -31.73 -6.47
C ASN A 510 -13.30 -32.91 -7.20
N TYR A 511 -12.91 -33.15 -8.43
CA TYR A 511 -13.25 -34.35 -9.18
C TYR A 511 -11.96 -34.99 -9.72
N ASP A 512 -11.65 -36.20 -9.25
CA ASP A 512 -10.44 -36.91 -9.65
C ASP A 512 -10.71 -37.78 -10.90
N LEU A 513 -10.21 -37.33 -12.05
CA LEU A 513 -10.27 -38.08 -13.32
C LEU A 513 -9.59 -39.46 -13.24
N HIS A 514 -8.65 -39.68 -12.32
CA HIS A 514 -7.98 -40.98 -12.17
C HIS A 514 -8.89 -42.05 -11.55
N LYS A 515 -9.90 -41.63 -10.78
CA LYS A 515 -10.91 -42.53 -10.20
C LYS A 515 -11.89 -43.09 -11.23
N LEU A 516 -11.80 -42.64 -12.49
CA LEU A 516 -12.45 -43.30 -13.62
C LEU A 516 -12.00 -44.74 -13.83
N GLY A 517 -10.98 -45.22 -13.12
CA GLY A 517 -10.77 -46.61 -12.74
C GLY A 517 -11.34 -47.61 -13.74
N LEU A 518 -10.65 -47.78 -14.87
CA LEU A 518 -11.03 -48.65 -15.98
C LEU A 518 -11.21 -50.11 -15.52
N ARG A 519 -12.35 -50.44 -14.93
CA ARG A 519 -12.73 -51.82 -14.61
C ARG A 519 -13.56 -52.39 -15.77
N GLY A 520 -12.98 -53.34 -16.51
CA GLY A 520 -13.71 -54.19 -17.46
C GLY A 520 -14.15 -53.50 -18.75
N GLU A 521 -15.27 -53.97 -19.33
CA GLU A 521 -15.80 -53.64 -20.67
C GLU A 521 -15.99 -52.13 -20.97
N VAL A 522 -15.92 -51.28 -19.95
CA VAL A 522 -15.97 -49.80 -20.06
C VAL A 522 -14.67 -49.21 -20.66
N ALA A 523 -13.57 -49.98 -20.66
CA ALA A 523 -12.26 -49.55 -21.17
C ALA A 523 -12.24 -49.24 -22.69
N ASN A 524 -13.22 -49.69 -23.47
CA ASN A 524 -13.27 -49.38 -24.90
C ASN A 524 -13.86 -47.98 -25.20
N ASN A 525 -14.34 -47.25 -24.20
CA ASN A 525 -15.05 -45.97 -24.39
C ASN A 525 -14.48 -44.77 -23.61
N VAL A 526 -13.27 -44.90 -23.06
CA VAL A 526 -12.62 -43.92 -22.16
C VAL A 526 -12.68 -42.46 -22.64
N PRO A 527 -12.39 -42.14 -23.92
CA PRO A 527 -12.36 -40.74 -24.34
C PRO A 527 -13.72 -40.05 -24.30
N ALA A 528 -14.84 -40.78 -24.52
CA ALA A 528 -16.17 -40.17 -24.41
C ALA A 528 -16.51 -39.86 -22.94
N LEU A 529 -16.21 -40.81 -22.04
CA LEU A 529 -16.44 -40.63 -20.61
C LEU A 529 -15.62 -39.49 -20.02
N VAL A 530 -14.38 -39.30 -20.48
CA VAL A 530 -13.53 -38.18 -20.07
C VAL A 530 -14.10 -36.85 -20.55
N LEU A 531 -14.57 -36.76 -21.79
CA LEU A 531 -15.20 -35.54 -22.31
C LEU A 531 -16.49 -35.21 -21.55
N GLU A 532 -17.33 -36.20 -21.26
CA GLU A 532 -18.53 -36.05 -20.44
C GLU A 532 -18.20 -35.59 -19.01
N ASP A 533 -17.08 -36.03 -18.45
CA ASP A 533 -16.62 -35.60 -17.12
C ASP A 533 -16.00 -34.21 -17.12
N MET A 534 -15.36 -33.80 -18.21
CA MET A 534 -14.93 -32.42 -18.37
C MET A 534 -16.13 -31.46 -18.43
N MET A 535 -17.29 -31.92 -18.92
CA MET A 535 -18.53 -31.14 -18.84
C MET A 535 -18.99 -30.95 -17.38
N LEU A 536 -18.82 -31.95 -16.50
CA LEU A 536 -19.11 -31.77 -15.08
C LEU A 536 -18.30 -30.63 -14.47
N ILE A 537 -17.00 -30.54 -14.79
CA ILE A 537 -16.15 -29.47 -14.24
C ILE A 537 -16.72 -28.09 -14.57
N SER A 538 -17.37 -27.94 -15.74
CA SER A 538 -18.09 -26.71 -16.09
C SER A 538 -19.40 -26.50 -15.33
N GLU A 539 -20.05 -27.57 -14.86
CA GLU A 539 -21.25 -27.52 -14.04
C GLU A 539 -20.97 -27.39 -12.53
N MET A 540 -19.74 -27.64 -12.07
CA MET A 540 -19.37 -27.55 -10.64
C MET A 540 -19.67 -26.17 -10.03
N ASP A 541 -19.57 -25.10 -10.83
CA ASP A 541 -20.03 -23.75 -10.47
C ASP A 541 -21.49 -23.74 -10.00
N GLN A 542 -22.38 -24.37 -10.78
CA GLN A 542 -23.81 -24.43 -10.47
C GLN A 542 -24.08 -25.32 -9.25
N ILE A 543 -23.28 -26.38 -9.06
CA ILE A 543 -23.41 -27.25 -7.89
C ILE A 543 -23.00 -26.49 -6.61
N GLY A 544 -21.96 -25.67 -6.66
CA GLY A 544 -21.53 -24.84 -5.53
C GLY A 544 -22.58 -23.82 -5.08
N LYS A 545 -23.46 -23.41 -6.01
CA LYS A 545 -24.60 -22.52 -5.76
C LYS A 545 -25.82 -23.23 -5.14
N ASN A 546 -25.75 -24.54 -4.87
CA ASN A 546 -26.79 -25.24 -4.13
C ASN A 546 -26.68 -24.90 -2.62
N PRO A 547 -27.72 -24.41 -1.94
CA PRO A 547 -27.66 -24.02 -0.52
C PRO A 547 -27.18 -25.13 0.42
N LEU A 548 -27.49 -26.39 0.14
CA LEU A 548 -27.01 -27.53 0.94
C LEU A 548 -25.51 -27.75 0.82
N VAL A 549 -24.96 -27.38 -0.34
CA VAL A 549 -23.56 -27.55 -0.71
C VAL A 549 -22.74 -26.35 -0.27
N ARG A 550 -23.31 -25.15 -0.35
CA ARG A 550 -22.69 -23.89 0.09
C ARG A 550 -22.26 -23.95 1.57
N GLY A 551 -23.09 -24.52 2.44
CA GLY A 551 -22.77 -24.65 3.87
C GLY A 551 -21.56 -25.56 4.14
N LEU A 552 -21.23 -26.48 3.24
CA LEU A 552 -20.02 -27.31 3.34
C LEU A 552 -18.76 -26.56 2.94
N LEU A 553 -18.90 -25.44 2.23
CA LEU A 553 -17.78 -24.59 1.80
C LEU A 553 -17.47 -23.46 2.78
N GLU A 554 -18.24 -23.31 3.86
CA GLU A 554 -17.89 -22.35 4.90
C GLU A 554 -16.55 -22.72 5.54
N PRO A 555 -15.64 -21.75 5.70
CA PRO A 555 -14.35 -22.01 6.30
C PRO A 555 -14.52 -22.41 7.77
N VAL A 556 -13.55 -23.16 8.28
CA VAL A 556 -13.47 -23.49 9.70
C VAL A 556 -12.35 -22.69 10.33
N TYR A 557 -12.72 -21.85 11.30
CA TYR A 557 -11.82 -21.06 12.14
C TYR A 557 -11.36 -21.91 13.33
N LYS A 558 -10.05 -22.17 13.45
CA LYS A 558 -9.45 -23.08 14.44
C LYS A 558 -8.85 -22.37 15.65
#